data_AF-A0A521KGW8-F1
#
_entry.id   AF-A0A521KGW8-F1
#
_cell.length_a   1.000
_cell.length_b   1.000
_cell.length_c   1.000
_cell.angle_alpha   90.00
_cell.angle_beta   90.00
_cell.angle_gamma   90.00
#
_symmetry.space_group_name_H-M   'P 1'
#
loop_
_entity.id
_entity.type
_entity.pdbx_description
1 polymer ?
#
loop_
_entity_poly.entity_id
_entity_poly.type
_entity_poly.pdbx_seq_one_letter_code
_entity_poly.pdbx_strand_id
1 'polypeptide(L)'
;MAKKQDPKPSAHKRTRELDALDKKTLALIERTAGGVRTKIDAQTLPELKFPKRALSNVKYDASIGYFQLGRGVISRALSVNTVKSFAQTLRLMSISKEMVENDDFATKREAYYVSKNWGDAKFNEQPESDAVMDDIEALASLEGLSREQLRYYPEEHGGAVAGELVVIDRDTETGRPIEIDCTNFGTGSYAIPHSVEHLKFETKAKF
;
A
#
# COMPACT_ATOMS: atom_id res chain seq x y z
N MET A 1 -20.56 -24.93 -32.96
CA MET A 1 -19.75 -25.34 -31.79
C MET A 1 -19.72 -24.19 -30.80
N ALA A 2 -20.41 -24.33 -29.67
CA ALA A 2 -20.47 -23.31 -28.64
C ALA A 2 -19.12 -23.21 -27.92
N LYS A 3 -18.54 -21.99 -27.87
CA LYS A 3 -17.37 -21.69 -27.03
C LYS A 3 -17.77 -21.92 -25.58
N LYS A 4 -17.22 -22.95 -24.93
CA LYS A 4 -17.27 -23.10 -23.47
C LYS A 4 -16.59 -21.87 -22.88
N GLN A 5 -17.33 -21.11 -22.09
CA GLN A 5 -16.76 -20.07 -21.23
C GLN A 5 -15.85 -20.76 -20.21
N ASP A 6 -14.62 -20.25 -20.10
CA ASP A 6 -13.71 -20.67 -19.05
C ASP A 6 -14.36 -20.43 -17.68
N PRO A 7 -14.24 -21.37 -16.73
CA PRO A 7 -14.84 -21.21 -15.41
C PRO A 7 -14.25 -19.97 -14.72
N LYS A 8 -15.12 -19.10 -14.19
CA LYS A 8 -14.72 -17.98 -13.33
C LYS A 8 -13.77 -18.51 -12.24
N PRO A 9 -12.63 -17.86 -11.97
CA PRO A 9 -11.74 -18.31 -10.91
C PRO A 9 -12.53 -18.37 -9.60
N SER A 10 -12.44 -19.51 -8.91
CA SER A 10 -13.12 -19.72 -7.63
C SER A 10 -12.71 -18.62 -6.67
N ALA A 11 -13.68 -17.99 -5.99
CA ALA A 11 -13.43 -16.96 -4.99
C ALA A 11 -12.38 -17.47 -3.99
N HIS A 12 -11.21 -16.83 -3.96
CA HIS A 12 -10.19 -17.11 -2.96
C HIS A 12 -10.85 -16.94 -1.59
N LYS A 13 -10.92 -18.03 -0.81
CA LYS A 13 -11.50 -18.00 0.52
C LYS A 13 -10.48 -17.29 1.41
N ARG A 14 -10.84 -16.08 1.85
CA ARG A 14 -9.99 -15.19 2.64
C ARG A 14 -9.41 -15.93 3.86
N THR A 15 -8.11 -15.80 4.07
CA THR A 15 -7.34 -16.48 5.14
C THR A 15 -7.59 -15.88 6.52
N ARG A 16 -7.91 -14.58 6.60
CA ARG A 16 -8.18 -13.87 7.87
C ARG A 16 -9.30 -12.85 7.75
N GLU A 17 -9.91 -12.48 8.86
CA GLU A 17 -10.87 -11.37 8.90
C GLU A 17 -10.19 -10.00 8.65
N LEU A 18 -11.00 -9.03 8.21
CA LEU A 18 -10.59 -7.63 8.08
C LEU A 18 -10.19 -7.06 9.44
N ASP A 19 -8.93 -6.66 9.57
CA ASP A 19 -8.47 -5.95 10.77
C ASP A 19 -8.88 -4.47 10.74
N ALA A 20 -8.51 -3.73 11.79
CA ALA A 20 -8.85 -2.32 11.91
C ALA A 20 -8.19 -1.43 10.84
N LEU A 21 -6.97 -1.77 10.42
CA LEU A 21 -6.24 -1.04 9.39
C LEU A 21 -6.83 -1.33 8.01
N ASP A 22 -7.18 -2.58 7.71
CA ASP A 22 -7.86 -2.96 6.48
C ASP A 22 -9.19 -2.19 6.32
N LYS A 23 -10.01 -2.14 7.37
CA LYS A 23 -11.28 -1.38 7.37
C LYS A 23 -11.03 0.10 7.13
N LYS A 24 -9.96 0.65 7.71
CA LYS A 24 -9.57 2.05 7.53
C LYS A 24 -9.10 2.33 6.10
N THR A 25 -8.34 1.41 5.49
CA THR A 25 -7.94 1.48 4.08
C THR A 25 -9.16 1.47 3.16
N LEU A 26 -10.09 0.54 3.36
CA LEU A 26 -11.33 0.48 2.56
C LEU A 26 -12.14 1.77 2.69
N ALA A 27 -12.34 2.25 3.92
CA ALA A 27 -13.06 3.49 4.18
C ALA A 27 -12.39 4.72 3.52
N LEU A 28 -11.05 4.78 3.51
CA LEU A 28 -10.32 5.81 2.78
C LEU A 28 -10.60 5.75 1.27
N ILE A 29 -10.52 4.56 0.68
CA ILE A 29 -10.73 4.38 -0.76
C ILE A 29 -12.18 4.73 -1.14
N GLU A 30 -13.16 4.20 -0.41
CA GLU A 30 -14.58 4.45 -0.65
C GLU A 30 -14.95 5.92 -0.49
N ARG A 31 -14.45 6.59 0.55
CA ARG A 31 -14.66 8.03 0.74
C ARG A 31 -14.05 8.85 -0.40
N THR A 32 -12.86 8.48 -0.85
CA THR A 32 -12.19 9.15 -1.97
C THR A 32 -12.98 9.00 -3.27
N ALA A 33 -13.40 7.77 -3.59
CA ALA A 33 -14.23 7.47 -4.75
C ALA A 33 -15.62 8.15 -4.67
N GLY A 34 -16.25 8.14 -3.49
CA GLY A 34 -17.52 8.81 -3.22
C GLY A 34 -17.42 10.32 -3.40
N GLY A 35 -16.32 10.94 -2.97
CA GLY A 35 -16.04 12.36 -3.19
C GLY A 35 -15.92 12.70 -4.67
N VAL A 36 -15.19 11.88 -5.44
CA VAL A 36 -15.08 12.03 -6.91
C VAL A 36 -16.45 11.90 -7.57
N ARG A 37 -17.21 10.85 -7.24
CA ARG A 37 -18.55 10.61 -7.80
C ARG A 37 -19.49 11.77 -7.50
N THR A 38 -19.53 12.25 -6.26
CA THR A 38 -20.38 13.39 -5.85
C THR A 38 -20.07 14.64 -6.69
N LYS A 39 -18.78 14.90 -6.99
CA LYS A 39 -18.39 16.03 -7.83
C LYS A 39 -18.86 15.87 -9.27
N ILE A 40 -18.73 14.66 -9.83
CA ILE A 40 -19.22 14.33 -11.18
C ILE A 40 -20.73 14.51 -11.28
N ASP A 41 -21.48 13.94 -10.32
CA ASP A 41 -22.95 14.01 -10.30
C ASP A 41 -23.44 15.46 -10.17
N ALA A 42 -22.69 16.31 -9.44
CA ALA A 42 -22.93 17.74 -9.34
C ALA A 42 -22.42 18.56 -10.55
N GLN A 43 -21.91 17.91 -11.60
CA GLN A 43 -21.30 18.55 -12.78
C GLN A 43 -20.16 19.54 -12.45
N THR A 44 -19.45 19.28 -11.35
CA THR A 44 -18.28 20.05 -10.93
C THR A 44 -17.00 19.28 -11.24
N LEU A 45 -15.92 19.99 -11.60
CA LEU A 45 -14.64 19.35 -11.93
C LEU A 45 -14.11 18.53 -10.73
N PRO A 46 -13.98 17.19 -10.85
CA PRO A 46 -13.41 16.36 -9.80
C PRO A 46 -11.91 16.59 -9.70
N GLU A 47 -11.42 16.61 -8.46
CA GLU A 47 -10.03 16.90 -8.12
C GLU A 47 -9.61 16.05 -6.91
N LEU A 48 -8.44 15.43 -7.01
CA LEU A 48 -7.76 14.75 -5.91
C LEU A 48 -6.58 15.61 -5.45
N LYS A 49 -6.47 15.81 -4.13
CA LYS A 49 -5.41 16.62 -3.52
C LYS A 49 -4.55 15.75 -2.62
N PHE A 50 -3.24 15.82 -2.82
CA PHE A 50 -2.24 15.02 -2.14
C PHE A 50 -1.27 15.94 -1.40
N PRO A 51 -0.84 15.61 -0.18
CA PRO A 51 0.28 16.31 0.45
C PRO A 51 1.52 16.24 -0.44
N LYS A 52 2.17 17.39 -0.68
CA LYS A 52 3.39 17.44 -1.49
C LYS A 52 4.55 16.83 -0.71
N ARG A 53 5.04 15.65 -1.12
CA ARG A 53 6.22 15.00 -0.52
C ARG A 53 7.51 15.46 -1.20
N ALA A 54 7.96 16.66 -0.83
CA ALA A 54 9.20 17.22 -1.35
C ALA A 54 9.97 17.93 -0.24
N LEU A 55 11.30 18.03 -0.35
CA LEU A 55 12.15 18.77 0.62
C LEU A 55 11.72 20.24 0.78
N SER A 56 11.12 20.84 -0.26
CA SER A 56 10.55 22.19 -0.20
C SER A 56 9.26 22.30 0.63
N ASN A 57 8.65 21.17 1.02
CA ASN A 57 7.42 21.09 1.79
C ASN A 57 7.59 20.20 3.03
N VAL A 58 8.75 20.24 3.66
CA VAL A 58 8.97 19.64 4.98
C VAL A 58 9.58 20.64 5.92
N LYS A 59 9.28 20.49 7.21
CA LYS A 59 9.90 21.24 8.30
C LYS A 59 10.53 20.25 9.27
N TYR A 60 11.78 20.48 9.63
CA TYR A 60 12.42 19.74 10.72
C TYR A 60 12.06 20.38 12.05
N ASP A 61 11.61 19.57 13.00
CA ASP A 61 11.44 19.99 14.39
C ASP A 61 12.43 19.23 15.28
N ALA A 62 13.42 19.94 15.82
CA ALA A 62 14.46 19.35 16.66
C ALA A 62 13.91 18.77 17.97
N SER A 63 12.77 19.25 18.46
CA SER A 63 12.15 18.73 19.68
C SER A 63 11.46 17.38 19.46
N ILE A 64 11.02 17.12 18.23
CA ILE A 64 10.31 15.89 17.84
C ILE A 64 11.28 14.89 17.18
N GLY A 65 12.34 15.38 16.55
CA GLY A 65 13.43 14.56 16.00
C GLY A 65 13.17 14.01 14.59
N TYR A 66 12.12 14.45 13.90
CA TYR A 66 11.84 14.04 12.52
C TYR A 66 11.21 15.16 11.68
N PHE A 67 11.20 14.97 10.35
CA PHE A 67 10.60 15.90 9.39
C PHE A 67 9.07 15.78 9.37
N GLN A 68 8.38 16.91 9.47
CA GLN A 68 6.93 17.00 9.32
C GLN A 68 6.57 17.58 7.96
N LEU A 69 5.54 17.04 7.32
CA LEU A 69 4.99 17.59 6.08
C LEU A 69 4.43 18.99 6.32
N GLY A 70 4.75 19.90 5.40
CA GLY A 70 4.17 21.24 5.35
C GLY A 70 2.77 21.25 4.71
N ARG A 71 2.25 22.45 4.45
CA ARG A 71 0.89 22.67 3.92
C ARG A 71 0.79 22.56 2.39
N GLY A 72 1.89 22.36 1.69
CA GLY A 72 1.92 22.22 0.25
C GLY A 72 1.13 21.00 -0.22
N VAL A 73 0.34 21.18 -1.28
CA VAL A 73 -0.46 20.13 -1.89
C VAL A 73 -0.18 20.04 -3.39
N ILE A 74 -0.27 18.83 -3.94
CA ILE A 74 -0.32 18.54 -5.36
C ILE A 74 -1.77 18.19 -5.71
N SER A 75 -2.23 18.67 -6.86
CA SER A 75 -3.57 18.37 -7.35
C SER A 75 -3.52 17.57 -8.64
N ARG A 76 -4.43 16.60 -8.76
CA ARG A 76 -4.78 15.91 -10.00
C ARG A 76 -6.27 16.11 -10.24
N ALA A 77 -6.63 16.79 -11.33
CA ALA A 77 -8.03 16.98 -11.72
C ALA A 77 -8.38 16.14 -12.94
N LEU A 78 -9.68 15.93 -13.18
CA LEU A 78 -10.18 15.38 -14.44
C LEU A 78 -10.10 16.44 -15.57
N SER A 79 -8.88 16.92 -15.85
CA SER A 79 -8.57 17.96 -16.84
C SER A 79 -7.52 17.46 -17.84
N VAL A 80 -7.41 18.10 -19.00
CA VAL A 80 -6.54 17.65 -20.11
C VAL A 80 -5.11 17.29 -19.67
N ASN A 81 -4.53 18.09 -18.77
CA ASN A 81 -3.13 17.92 -18.36
C ASN A 81 -2.93 16.80 -17.33
N THR A 82 -3.96 16.44 -16.57
CA THR A 82 -3.87 15.51 -15.43
C THR A 82 -4.84 14.34 -15.51
N VAL A 83 -5.62 14.21 -16.59
CA VAL A 83 -6.63 13.16 -16.77
C VAL A 83 -6.02 11.76 -16.69
N LYS A 84 -4.83 11.57 -17.27
CA LYS A 84 -4.12 10.28 -17.25
C LYS A 84 -3.75 9.87 -15.82
N SER A 85 -3.08 10.76 -15.08
CA SER A 85 -2.66 10.50 -13.70
C SER A 85 -3.83 10.43 -12.73
N PHE A 86 -4.90 11.20 -12.96
CA PHE A 86 -6.16 11.09 -12.23
C PHE A 86 -6.78 9.70 -12.41
N ALA A 87 -6.89 9.21 -13.65
CA ALA A 87 -7.42 7.90 -13.95
C ALA A 87 -6.55 6.76 -13.38
N GLN A 88 -5.23 6.87 -13.53
CA GLN A 88 -4.25 5.94 -12.95
C GLN A 88 -4.37 5.85 -11.43
N THR A 89 -4.56 6.98 -10.76
CA THR A 89 -4.74 7.03 -9.30
C THR A 89 -5.97 6.23 -8.88
N LEU A 90 -7.11 6.48 -9.53
CA LEU A 90 -8.34 5.73 -9.23
C LEU A 90 -8.23 4.24 -9.55
N ARG A 91 -7.52 3.86 -10.63
CA ARG A 91 -7.27 2.46 -10.98
C ARG A 91 -6.43 1.74 -9.93
N LEU A 92 -5.34 2.36 -9.47
CA LEU A 92 -4.53 1.79 -8.38
C LEU A 92 -5.36 1.68 -7.09
N MET A 93 -6.12 2.72 -6.70
CA MET A 93 -7.00 2.62 -5.52
C MET A 93 -8.05 1.51 -5.66
N SER A 94 -8.60 1.29 -6.86
CA SER A 94 -9.52 0.18 -7.12
C SER A 94 -8.87 -1.19 -6.92
N ILE A 95 -7.64 -1.36 -7.42
CA ILE A 95 -6.89 -2.62 -7.25
C ILE A 95 -6.53 -2.82 -5.77
N SER A 96 -6.10 -1.76 -5.08
CA SER A 96 -5.86 -1.80 -3.64
C SER A 96 -7.10 -2.25 -2.86
N LYS A 97 -8.29 -1.75 -3.21
CA LYS A 97 -9.56 -2.20 -2.64
C LYS A 97 -9.78 -3.70 -2.85
N GLU A 98 -9.61 -4.19 -4.08
CA GLU A 98 -9.76 -5.62 -4.39
C GLU A 98 -8.76 -6.49 -3.61
N MET A 99 -7.51 -6.04 -3.48
CA MET A 99 -6.48 -6.74 -2.70
C MET A 99 -6.84 -6.79 -1.20
N VAL A 100 -7.29 -5.68 -0.62
CA VAL A 100 -7.72 -5.65 0.79
C VAL A 100 -8.96 -6.51 1.03
N GLU A 101 -9.91 -6.56 0.08
CA GLU A 101 -11.12 -7.39 0.18
C GLU A 101 -10.81 -8.90 0.09
N ASN A 102 -9.85 -9.27 -0.75
CA ASN A 102 -9.50 -10.68 -1.02
C ASN A 102 -8.31 -11.19 -0.19
N ASP A 103 -7.72 -10.37 0.68
CA ASP A 103 -6.48 -10.67 1.43
C ASP A 103 -5.31 -11.04 0.51
N ASP A 104 -5.19 -10.30 -0.58
CA ASP A 104 -4.12 -10.42 -1.58
C ASP A 104 -3.15 -9.23 -1.46
N PHE A 105 -2.07 -9.28 -2.22
CA PHE A 105 -1.11 -8.19 -2.33
C PHE A 105 -0.43 -8.18 -3.70
N ALA A 106 0.20 -7.04 -4.02
CA ALA A 106 1.01 -6.91 -5.21
C ALA A 106 2.32 -6.20 -4.88
N THR A 107 3.38 -6.57 -5.58
CA THR A 107 4.61 -5.78 -5.59
C THR A 107 4.44 -4.54 -6.46
N LYS A 108 5.34 -3.56 -6.30
CA LYS A 108 5.34 -2.36 -7.15
C LYS A 108 5.46 -2.65 -8.64
N ARG A 109 6.25 -3.67 -9.03
CA ARG A 109 6.40 -4.03 -10.44
C ARG A 109 5.18 -4.76 -10.96
N GLU A 110 4.57 -5.62 -10.14
CA GLU A 110 3.30 -6.27 -10.49
C GLU A 110 2.19 -5.24 -10.74
N ALA A 111 2.04 -4.25 -9.86
CA ALA A 111 1.09 -3.15 -10.06
C ALA A 111 1.35 -2.39 -11.38
N TYR A 112 2.62 -2.14 -11.72
CA TYR A 112 3.01 -1.56 -13.00
C TYR A 112 2.63 -2.45 -14.20
N TYR A 113 2.86 -3.77 -14.13
CA TYR A 113 2.50 -4.69 -15.21
C TYR A 113 0.99 -4.85 -15.38
N VAL A 114 0.22 -4.89 -14.29
CA VAL A 114 -1.25 -4.89 -14.32
C VAL A 114 -1.78 -3.66 -15.08
N SER A 115 -1.10 -2.52 -14.97
CA SER A 115 -1.48 -1.30 -15.69
C SER A 115 -1.43 -1.40 -17.21
N LYS A 116 -0.67 -2.36 -17.78
CA LYS A 116 -0.54 -2.51 -19.24
C LYS A 116 -1.86 -2.82 -19.93
N ASN A 117 -2.84 -3.32 -19.19
CA ASN A 117 -4.20 -3.58 -19.65
C ASN A 117 -5.15 -2.37 -19.53
N TRP A 118 -4.69 -1.21 -19.05
CA TRP A 118 -5.55 -0.03 -18.84
C TRP A 118 -5.71 0.89 -20.07
N GLY A 119 -5.28 0.43 -21.26
CA GLY A 119 -5.36 1.23 -22.49
C GLY A 119 -4.56 2.53 -22.36
N ASP A 120 -5.22 3.66 -22.64
CA ASP A 120 -4.60 4.99 -22.59
C ASP A 120 -4.09 5.39 -21.19
N ALA A 121 -4.63 4.77 -20.13
CA ALA A 121 -4.19 5.00 -18.77
C ALA A 121 -3.01 4.12 -18.34
N LYS A 122 -2.45 3.28 -19.22
CA LYS A 122 -1.30 2.44 -18.86
C LYS A 122 -0.10 3.28 -18.41
N PHE A 123 0.68 2.75 -17.48
CA PHE A 123 2.00 3.32 -17.20
C PHE A 123 2.94 3.00 -18.36
N ASN A 124 3.71 3.99 -18.80
CA ASN A 124 4.75 3.80 -19.81
C ASN A 124 6.04 3.31 -19.17
N GLU A 125 6.37 3.83 -18.00
CA GLU A 125 7.60 3.55 -17.26
C GLU A 125 7.32 3.33 -15.77
N GLN A 126 8.18 2.58 -15.09
CA GLN A 126 8.03 2.30 -13.65
C GLN A 126 7.99 3.58 -12.79
N PRO A 127 8.82 4.62 -13.02
CA PRO A 127 8.75 5.85 -12.23
C PRO A 127 7.39 6.56 -12.30
N GLU A 128 6.64 6.39 -13.39
CA GLU A 128 5.28 6.92 -13.51
C GLU A 128 4.33 6.21 -12.52
N SER A 129 4.42 4.89 -12.42
CA SER A 129 3.66 4.08 -11.47
C SER A 129 4.05 4.41 -10.03
N ASP A 130 5.35 4.52 -9.77
CA ASP A 130 5.88 4.83 -8.44
C ASP A 130 5.39 6.21 -7.98
N ALA A 131 5.42 7.22 -8.85
CA ALA A 131 4.94 8.57 -8.52
C ALA A 131 3.44 8.61 -8.18
N VAL A 132 2.60 7.84 -8.88
CA VAL A 132 1.16 7.77 -8.56
C VAL A 132 0.94 6.99 -7.26
N MET A 133 1.67 5.91 -7.03
CA MET A 133 1.61 5.14 -5.79
C MET A 133 2.05 5.99 -4.58
N ASP A 134 3.07 6.81 -4.78
CA ASP A 134 3.58 7.79 -3.82
C ASP A 134 2.55 8.87 -3.47
N ASP A 135 1.81 9.38 -4.46
CA ASP A 135 0.70 10.32 -4.25
C ASP A 135 -0.41 9.64 -3.40
N ILE A 136 -0.77 8.39 -3.69
CA ILE A 136 -1.77 7.63 -2.91
C ILE A 136 -1.30 7.38 -1.48
N GLU A 137 -0.04 6.99 -1.28
CA GLU A 137 0.55 6.84 0.05
C GLU A 137 0.53 8.15 0.83
N ALA A 138 0.83 9.28 0.18
CA ALA A 138 0.73 10.59 0.82
C ALA A 138 -0.70 10.89 1.31
N LEU A 139 -1.72 10.55 0.53
CA LEU A 139 -3.12 10.66 0.95
C LEU A 139 -3.43 9.72 2.13
N ALA A 140 -2.98 8.48 2.07
CA ALA A 140 -3.19 7.48 3.10
C ALA A 140 -2.48 7.85 4.42
N SER A 141 -1.33 8.52 4.35
CA SER A 141 -0.57 8.98 5.52
C SER A 141 -1.34 9.98 6.38
N LEU A 142 -2.28 10.73 5.81
CA LEU A 142 -3.16 11.64 6.57
C LEU A 142 -4.10 10.87 7.52
N GLU A 143 -4.35 9.60 7.21
CA GLU A 143 -5.11 8.67 8.02
C GLU A 143 -4.17 7.74 8.82
N GLY A 144 -2.86 7.99 8.84
CA GLY A 144 -1.89 7.13 9.53
C GLY A 144 -1.76 5.73 8.92
N LEU A 145 -2.03 5.60 7.62
CA LEU A 145 -1.83 4.37 6.85
C LEU A 145 -0.54 4.48 6.02
N SER A 146 0.23 3.40 5.99
CA SER A 146 1.38 3.19 5.10
C SER A 146 0.97 2.53 3.79
N ARG A 147 1.91 2.44 2.86
CA ARG A 147 1.71 1.77 1.57
C ARG A 147 1.40 0.27 1.71
N GLU A 148 1.97 -0.39 2.70
CA GLU A 148 1.77 -1.81 2.96
C GLU A 148 0.30 -2.09 3.36
N GLN A 149 -0.37 -1.16 4.03
CA GLN A 149 -1.81 -1.25 4.28
C GLN A 149 -2.66 -1.02 3.01
N LEU A 150 -2.11 -0.40 1.97
CA LEU A 150 -2.70 -0.37 0.61
C LEU A 150 -2.40 -1.65 -0.19
N ARG A 151 -1.71 -2.63 0.43
CA ARG A 151 -1.31 -3.92 -0.16
C ARG A 151 -0.31 -3.81 -1.32
N TYR A 152 0.47 -2.73 -1.35
CA TYR A 152 1.59 -2.55 -2.26
C TYR A 152 2.92 -2.72 -1.53
N TYR A 153 3.61 -3.82 -1.83
CA TYR A 153 4.87 -4.17 -1.17
C TYR A 153 6.09 -3.90 -2.07
N PRO A 154 7.26 -3.65 -1.47
CA PRO A 154 8.51 -3.69 -2.21
C PRO A 154 8.78 -5.12 -2.70
N GLU A 155 9.54 -5.26 -3.79
CA GLU A 155 10.02 -6.58 -4.24
C GLU A 155 11.22 -7.08 -3.42
N GLU A 156 12.02 -6.16 -2.88
CA GLU A 156 13.20 -6.53 -2.10
C GLU A 156 12.82 -6.93 -0.67
N HIS A 157 13.49 -7.97 -0.16
CA HIS A 157 13.35 -8.41 1.22
C HIS A 157 14.00 -7.40 2.16
N GLY A 158 13.40 -7.21 3.35
CA GLY A 158 13.76 -6.18 4.34
C GLY A 158 15.12 -6.35 5.02
N GLY A 159 16.02 -7.15 4.46
CA GLY A 159 17.28 -7.56 5.06
C GLY A 159 17.13 -8.81 5.94
N ALA A 160 18.17 -9.09 6.71
CA ALA A 160 18.19 -10.22 7.63
C ALA A 160 18.77 -9.83 8.99
N VAL A 161 18.26 -10.44 10.06
CA VAL A 161 18.59 -10.13 11.44
C VAL A 161 19.14 -11.35 12.15
N ALA A 162 20.25 -11.16 12.87
CA ALA A 162 20.82 -12.11 13.80
C ALA A 162 21.26 -11.36 15.07
N GLY A 163 21.08 -11.97 16.24
CA GLY A 163 21.45 -11.37 17.52
C GLY A 163 20.50 -11.73 18.65
N GLU A 164 20.68 -11.08 19.80
CA GLU A 164 19.85 -11.26 20.99
C GLU A 164 18.45 -10.67 20.79
N LEU A 165 17.61 -11.39 20.04
CA LEU A 165 16.26 -11.03 19.69
C LEU A 165 15.42 -12.30 19.53
N VAL A 166 14.23 -12.31 20.12
CA VAL A 166 13.17 -13.27 19.81
C VAL A 166 12.09 -12.53 19.03
N VAL A 167 11.82 -12.99 17.81
CA VAL A 167 10.72 -12.48 16.98
C VAL A 167 9.50 -13.35 17.22
N ILE A 168 8.39 -12.74 17.62
CA ILE A 168 7.11 -13.41 17.77
C ILE A 168 6.29 -13.12 16.51
N ASP A 169 6.17 -14.13 15.66
CA ASP A 169 5.43 -14.12 14.41
C ASP A 169 4.12 -14.92 14.57
N ARG A 170 3.32 -15.05 13.52
CA ARG A 170 2.12 -15.88 13.45
C ARG A 170 2.27 -16.95 12.39
N ASP A 171 1.83 -18.15 12.72
CA ASP A 171 1.64 -19.22 11.74
C ASP A 171 0.61 -18.77 10.68
N THR A 172 0.95 -18.90 9.40
CA THR A 172 0.11 -18.42 8.29
C THR A 172 -1.18 -19.23 8.12
N GLU A 173 -1.22 -20.49 8.58
CA GLU A 173 -2.39 -21.36 8.46
C GLU A 173 -3.26 -21.34 9.72
N THR A 174 -2.62 -21.34 10.90
CA THR A 174 -3.30 -21.50 12.19
C THR A 174 -3.46 -20.20 12.96
N GLY A 175 -2.72 -19.14 12.59
CA GLY A 175 -2.72 -17.85 13.27
C GLY A 175 -2.13 -17.87 14.69
N ARG A 176 -1.54 -19.00 15.10
CA ARG A 176 -0.93 -19.15 16.44
C ARG A 176 0.40 -18.40 16.50
N PRO A 177 0.74 -17.81 17.65
CA PRO A 177 2.04 -17.16 17.81
C PRO A 177 3.16 -18.20 17.74
N ILE A 178 4.22 -17.87 16.99
CA ILE A 178 5.45 -18.65 16.88
C ILE A 178 6.59 -17.77 17.38
N GLU A 179 7.38 -18.29 18.31
CA GLU A 179 8.60 -17.63 18.78
C GLU A 179 9.79 -18.10 17.95
N ILE A 180 10.51 -17.16 17.36
CA ILE A 180 11.68 -17.38 16.51
C ILE A 180 12.89 -16.76 17.21
N ASP A 181 13.76 -17.61 17.74
CA ASP A 181 14.97 -17.19 18.44
C ASP A 181 16.10 -16.86 17.44
N CYS A 182 16.38 -15.56 17.26
CA CYS A 182 17.40 -15.06 16.34
C CYS A 182 18.84 -15.23 16.86
N THR A 183 19.06 -15.79 18.06
CA THR A 183 20.41 -16.08 18.57
C THR A 183 20.98 -17.40 18.04
N ASN A 184 20.10 -18.34 17.70
CA ASN A 184 20.45 -19.73 17.43
C ASN A 184 20.50 -20.10 15.92
N PHE A 185 20.76 -19.11 15.05
CA PHE A 185 20.81 -19.30 13.59
C PHE A 185 22.17 -19.78 13.04
N GLY A 186 23.22 -19.85 13.87
CA GLY A 186 24.56 -20.25 13.42
C GLY A 186 25.13 -19.27 12.38
N THR A 187 25.34 -19.74 11.14
CA THR A 187 25.77 -18.88 10.01
C THR A 187 24.62 -18.21 9.27
N GLY A 188 23.37 -18.55 9.60
CA GLY A 188 22.16 -17.99 9.00
C GLY A 188 21.65 -16.75 9.74
N SER A 189 20.41 -16.36 9.42
CA SER A 189 19.71 -15.23 10.06
C SER A 189 18.20 -15.32 9.78
N TYR A 190 17.40 -14.57 10.55
CA TYR A 190 15.98 -14.38 10.27
C TYR A 190 15.82 -13.39 9.12
N ALA A 191 15.26 -13.84 8.00
CA ALA A 191 14.93 -12.98 6.86
C ALA A 191 13.64 -12.21 7.16
N ILE A 192 13.70 -10.87 7.11
CA ILE A 192 12.55 -10.04 7.45
C ILE A 192 11.48 -10.17 6.36
N PRO A 193 10.25 -10.58 6.71
CA PRO A 193 9.15 -10.71 5.76
C PRO A 193 8.70 -9.33 5.25
N HIS A 194 7.94 -9.32 4.15
CA HIS A 194 7.45 -8.08 3.53
C HIS A 194 6.40 -7.35 4.39
N SER A 195 5.64 -8.09 5.22
CA SER A 195 4.74 -7.52 6.23
C SER A 195 5.34 -7.75 7.61
N VAL A 196 5.47 -6.68 8.39
CA VAL A 196 6.17 -6.67 9.68
C VAL A 196 5.32 -6.13 10.82
N GLU A 197 4.16 -5.56 10.52
CA GLU A 197 3.31 -4.81 11.46
C GLU A 197 2.71 -5.70 12.56
N HIS A 198 2.63 -7.00 12.31
CA HIS A 198 2.12 -7.99 13.26
C HIS A 198 3.21 -8.61 14.14
N LEU A 199 4.49 -8.41 13.78
CA LEU A 199 5.62 -8.94 14.52
C LEU A 199 5.70 -8.28 15.89
N LYS A 200 6.03 -9.07 16.90
CA LYS A 200 6.43 -8.57 18.22
C LYS A 200 7.85 -9.00 18.52
N PHE A 201 8.49 -8.30 19.44
CA PHE A 201 9.91 -8.45 19.71
C PHE A 201 10.16 -8.57 21.21
N GLU A 202 11.00 -9.52 21.58
CA GLU A 202 11.57 -9.64 22.93
C GLU A 202 13.09 -9.63 22.83
N THR A 203 13.74 -8.78 23.63
CA THR A 203 15.20 -8.63 23.58
C THR A 203 15.73 -8.12 24.91
N LYS A 204 16.93 -8.55 25.29
CA LYS A 204 17.71 -8.00 26.42
C LYS A 204 18.95 -7.25 25.96
N ALA A 205 19.12 -7.06 24.65
CA ALA A 205 20.21 -6.27 24.08
C ALA A 205 20.12 -4.82 24.58
N LYS A 206 21.27 -4.18 24.76
CA LYS A 206 21.35 -2.76 25.12
C LYS A 206 21.56 -1.95 23.84
N PHE A 207 20.76 -0.89 23.65
CA PHE A 207 20.83 0.05 22.53
C PHE A 207 21.25 1.43 23.02
#